data_AF-A0A8T5SCI3-F1
#
_entry.id   AF-A0A8T5SCI3-F1
#
_cell.length_a   1.000
_cell.length_b   1.000
_cell.length_c   1.000
_cell.angle_alpha   90.00
_cell.angle_beta   90.00
_cell.angle_gamma   90.00
#
_symmetry.space_group_name_H-M   'P 1'
#
loop_
_entity.id
_entity.type
_entity.pdbx_description
1 polymer ?
#
loop_
_entity_poly.entity_id
_entity_poly.type
_entity_poly.pdbx_seq_one_letter_code
_entity_poly.pdbx_strand_id
1 'polypeptide(L)'
;MSPNSAQNSPSTLNSQSEKEHKSKDSTVVITVRIDEELNSNLERIKRDIGISKANLIRYYLEFSQCLIKQKNSVKSLDDQDFIIIIRNFFRDIIEKVEEAEQILLGDKLARFINSISLVKNKVDDLNFKLDLCNNLGFFRKYVDDQNYVLISKKFGPKKFVEAFVWQLFKKKEFNSRYTEEELKGSKNLTQQYNKEIHPVDRISSYYSFEFARMVEEEK
;
A
#
# COMPACT_ATOMS: atom_id res chain seq x y z
N MET A 1 65.49 -1.45 -46.64
CA MET A 1 64.97 -2.83 -46.61
C MET A 1 64.24 -3.03 -45.30
N SER A 2 62.90 -3.07 -45.33
CA SER A 2 62.08 -3.76 -44.32
C SER A 2 61.95 -5.22 -44.80
N PRO A 3 61.77 -6.26 -43.96
CA PRO A 3 60.57 -6.38 -43.10
C PRO A 3 60.71 -7.25 -41.80
N ASN A 4 59.62 -7.24 -41.00
CA ASN A 4 58.96 -8.39 -40.32
C ASN A 4 59.73 -9.28 -39.33
N SER A 5 59.14 -9.89 -38.29
CA SER A 5 57.78 -9.99 -37.70
C SER A 5 57.93 -10.96 -36.52
N ALA A 6 57.47 -10.65 -35.31
CA ALA A 6 56.22 -11.15 -34.68
C ALA A 6 56.19 -12.64 -34.27
N GLN A 7 55.48 -12.90 -33.15
CA GLN A 7 54.85 -14.17 -32.70
C GLN A 7 55.73 -15.16 -31.91
N ASN A 8 55.34 -15.82 -30.81
CA ASN A 8 54.07 -16.01 -30.10
C ASN A 8 54.34 -16.49 -28.64
N SER A 9 53.42 -16.19 -27.70
CA SER A 9 53.16 -16.86 -26.40
C SER A 9 52.73 -18.35 -26.62
N PRO A 10 52.44 -19.27 -25.64
CA PRO A 10 51.91 -19.05 -24.27
C PRO A 10 52.32 -20.13 -23.20
N SER A 11 51.54 -20.19 -22.10
CA SER A 11 51.39 -21.26 -21.07
C SER A 11 51.96 -20.86 -19.69
N THR A 12 51.27 -20.98 -18.55
CA THR A 12 50.02 -21.67 -18.22
C THR A 12 49.38 -21.01 -17.00
N LEU A 13 48.05 -21.07 -16.94
CA LEU A 13 47.21 -20.71 -15.81
C LEU A 13 47.76 -21.30 -14.50
N ASN A 14 47.73 -20.50 -13.42
CA ASN A 14 47.32 -21.03 -12.13
C ASN A 14 46.37 -20.03 -11.46
N SER A 15 45.10 -20.29 -11.76
CA SER A 15 43.91 -19.80 -11.10
C SER A 15 43.83 -20.30 -9.65
N GLN A 16 43.20 -19.49 -8.80
CA GLN A 16 42.63 -19.82 -7.48
C GLN A 16 43.67 -19.96 -6.36
N SER A 17 43.64 -19.09 -5.33
CA SER A 17 42.49 -18.98 -4.44
C SER A 17 42.63 -17.79 -3.48
N GLU A 18 42.29 -16.59 -3.93
CA GLU A 18 41.78 -15.59 -3.00
C GLU A 18 40.32 -15.97 -2.70
N LYS A 19 40.17 -16.87 -1.71
CA LYS A 19 38.90 -17.00 -1.00
C LYS A 19 38.65 -15.68 -0.30
N GLU A 20 37.96 -14.77 -0.99
CA GLU A 20 37.22 -13.70 -0.34
C GLU A 20 36.28 -14.35 0.68
N HIS A 21 36.73 -14.38 1.93
CA HIS A 21 35.84 -14.49 3.06
C HIS A 21 34.94 -13.27 3.03
N LYS A 22 33.78 -13.37 2.36
CA LYS A 22 32.65 -12.48 2.59
C LYS A 22 32.32 -12.55 4.08
N SER A 23 32.82 -11.57 4.83
CA SER A 23 32.45 -11.37 6.23
C SER A 23 30.94 -11.18 6.30
N LYS A 24 30.28 -12.02 7.10
CA LYS A 24 28.89 -11.81 7.51
C LYS A 24 28.76 -10.40 8.10
N ASP A 25 27.86 -9.61 7.52
CA ASP A 25 27.41 -8.28 7.94
C ASP A 25 28.49 -7.19 8.13
N SER A 26 29.01 -6.66 7.02
CA SER A 26 29.76 -5.40 7.02
C SER A 26 28.82 -4.21 7.31
N THR A 27 28.61 -3.89 8.57
CA THR A 27 27.84 -2.70 8.99
C THR A 27 28.74 -1.45 9.02
N VAL A 28 28.20 -0.30 8.60
CA VAL A 28 28.87 1.00 8.65
C VAL A 28 28.12 1.93 9.60
N VAL A 29 28.83 2.60 10.51
CA VAL A 29 28.24 3.54 11.47
C VAL A 29 28.27 4.96 10.88
N ILE A 30 27.11 5.61 10.86
CA ILE A 30 26.95 7.01 10.43
C ILE A 30 26.50 7.83 11.63
N THR A 31 27.18 8.96 11.90
CA THR A 31 26.74 9.94 12.91
C THR A 31 26.19 11.18 12.21
N VAL A 32 24.92 11.51 12.49
CA VAL A 32 24.24 12.68 11.91
C VAL A 32 23.84 13.62 13.03
N ARG A 33 24.17 14.91 12.89
CA ARG A 33 23.65 15.96 13.77
C ARG A 33 22.31 16.44 13.21
N ILE A 34 21.28 16.46 14.05
CA ILE A 34 19.94 16.95 13.71
C ILE A 34 19.59 18.13 14.61
N ASP A 35 18.78 19.05 14.12
CA ASP A 35 18.25 20.15 14.91
C ASP A 35 17.22 19.68 15.94
N GLU A 36 16.87 20.57 16.88
CA GLU A 36 15.93 20.29 17.96
C GLU A 36 14.50 20.04 17.47
N GLU A 37 14.10 20.68 16.36
CA GLU A 37 12.77 20.54 15.78
C GLU A 37 12.58 19.13 15.20
N LEU A 38 13.52 18.67 14.39
CA LEU A 38 13.54 17.33 13.83
C LEU A 38 13.62 16.28 14.94
N ASN A 39 14.45 16.50 15.96
CA ASN A 39 14.50 15.60 17.11
C ASN A 39 13.14 15.53 17.83
N SER A 40 12.47 16.66 18.06
CA SER A 40 11.16 16.72 18.70
C SER A 40 10.08 16.01 17.88
N ASN A 41 10.12 16.17 16.55
CA ASN A 41 9.22 15.48 15.62
C ASN A 41 9.42 13.95 15.67
N LEU A 42 10.66 13.47 15.63
CA LEU A 42 10.98 12.05 15.76
C LEU A 42 10.52 11.48 17.12
N GLU A 43 10.67 12.25 18.20
CA GLU A 43 10.22 11.89 19.55
C GLU A 43 8.68 11.80 19.67
N ARG A 44 7.94 12.62 18.92
CA ARG A 44 6.48 12.48 18.80
C ARG A 44 6.12 11.20 18.04
N ILE A 45 6.65 11.03 16.84
CA ILE A 45 6.32 9.89 15.96
C ILE A 45 6.69 8.55 16.61
N LYS A 46 7.83 8.47 17.30
CA LYS A 46 8.24 7.24 17.99
C LYS A 46 7.22 6.82 19.06
N ARG A 47 6.61 7.80 19.76
CA ARG A 47 5.59 7.54 20.79
C ARG A 47 4.31 7.02 20.16
N ASP A 48 3.91 7.60 19.04
CA ASP A 48 2.68 7.21 18.32
C ASP A 48 2.78 5.79 17.75
N ILE A 49 3.97 5.41 17.25
CA ILE A 49 4.21 4.11 16.60
C ILE A 49 4.71 3.04 17.58
N GLY A 50 5.21 3.43 18.76
CA GLY A 50 5.69 2.51 19.80
C GLY A 50 7.04 1.85 19.48
N ILE A 51 7.93 2.53 18.76
CA ILE A 51 9.26 2.01 18.37
C ILE A 51 10.40 2.88 18.90
N SER A 52 11.62 2.34 18.91
CA SER A 52 12.80 3.11 19.27
C SER A 52 13.11 4.18 18.22
N LYS A 53 13.67 5.32 18.66
CA LYS A 53 14.10 6.40 17.75
C LYS A 53 15.12 5.89 16.72
N ALA A 54 16.01 4.98 17.13
CA ALA A 54 16.99 4.37 16.23
C ALA A 54 16.32 3.52 15.13
N ASN A 55 15.31 2.71 15.47
CA ASN A 55 14.57 1.93 14.47
C ASN A 55 13.76 2.82 13.54
N LEU A 56 13.12 3.87 14.07
CA LEU A 56 12.42 4.86 13.25
C LEU A 56 13.36 5.50 12.23
N ILE A 57 14.56 5.92 12.66
CA ILE A 57 15.59 6.48 11.78
C ILE A 57 16.04 5.43 10.74
N ARG A 58 16.27 4.18 11.15
CA ARG A 58 16.62 3.10 10.21
C ARG A 58 15.55 2.90 9.14
N TYR A 59 14.28 2.88 9.51
CA TYR A 59 13.19 2.78 8.52
C TYR A 59 13.20 3.97 7.55
N TYR A 60 13.41 5.19 8.04
CA TYR A 60 13.57 6.35 7.16
C TYR A 60 14.79 6.26 6.24
N LEU A 61 15.90 5.68 6.72
CA LEU A 61 17.09 5.45 5.90
C LEU A 61 16.88 4.31 4.90
N GLU A 62 16.13 3.27 5.23
CA GLU A 62 15.77 2.21 4.29
C GLU A 62 14.98 2.75 3.11
N PHE A 63 14.13 3.77 3.31
CA PHE A 63 13.46 4.47 2.19
C PHE A 63 14.44 5.14 1.21
N SER A 64 15.69 5.40 1.58
CA SER A 64 16.69 5.92 0.63
C SER A 64 17.02 4.92 -0.47
N GLN A 65 16.71 3.63 -0.29
CA GLN A 65 16.79 2.60 -1.34
C GLN A 65 15.70 2.75 -2.40
N CYS A 66 14.74 3.66 -2.20
CA CYS A 66 13.65 3.88 -3.14
C CYS A 66 13.52 5.34 -3.53
N LEU A 67 14.02 6.28 -2.71
CA LEU A 67 13.74 7.70 -2.83
C LEU A 67 15.00 8.56 -2.84
N ILE A 68 15.03 9.55 -3.73
CA ILE A 68 15.96 10.68 -3.69
C ILE A 68 15.16 11.96 -3.46
N LYS A 69 15.46 12.67 -2.36
CA LYS A 69 14.95 14.04 -2.16
C LYS A 69 15.85 15.03 -2.90
N GLN A 70 15.37 15.56 -4.01
CA GLN A 70 15.94 16.76 -4.66
C GLN A 70 15.28 18.01 -4.05
N LYS A 71 15.96 19.17 -4.07
CA LYS A 71 15.63 20.38 -3.29
C LYS A 71 14.11 20.69 -3.18
N ASN A 72 13.34 20.46 -4.24
CA ASN A 72 11.90 20.73 -4.31
C ASN A 72 11.04 19.50 -4.69
N SER A 73 11.60 18.29 -4.81
CA SER A 73 10.85 17.10 -5.24
C SER A 73 11.40 15.79 -4.67
N VAL A 74 10.53 14.80 -4.49
CA VAL A 74 10.91 13.42 -4.15
C VAL A 74 10.79 12.61 -5.44
N LYS A 75 11.89 11.98 -5.88
CA LYS A 75 11.93 11.11 -7.05
C LYS A 75 12.21 9.67 -6.65
N SER A 76 11.81 8.70 -7.47
CA SER A 76 12.28 7.33 -7.30
C SER A 76 13.77 7.21 -7.70
N LEU A 77 14.42 6.10 -7.34
CA LEU A 77 15.79 5.82 -7.77
C LEU A 77 15.93 5.51 -9.27
N ASP A 78 14.87 5.01 -9.91
CA ASP A 78 14.85 4.64 -11.34
C ASP A 78 14.38 5.77 -12.26
N ASP A 79 14.39 7.02 -11.76
CA ASP A 79 13.95 8.23 -12.46
C ASP A 79 12.47 8.18 -12.90
N GLN A 80 11.68 7.28 -12.30
CA GLN A 80 10.22 7.30 -12.35
C GLN A 80 9.67 8.29 -11.31
N ASP A 81 8.53 8.88 -11.62
CA ASP A 81 7.89 9.78 -10.68
C ASP A 81 7.28 8.98 -9.51
N PHE A 82 7.86 9.13 -8.32
CA PHE A 82 7.27 8.62 -7.09
C PHE A 82 6.14 9.56 -6.67
N ILE A 83 4.90 9.16 -6.94
CA ILE A 83 3.73 9.99 -6.60
C ILE A 83 3.28 9.67 -5.18
N ILE A 84 3.59 10.57 -4.23
CA ILE A 84 2.95 10.59 -2.91
C ILE A 84 1.70 11.46 -3.02
N ILE A 85 0.52 10.85 -2.95
CA ILE A 85 -0.74 11.60 -2.93
C ILE A 85 -1.16 11.80 -1.48
N ILE A 86 -1.29 13.05 -1.04
CA ILE A 86 -1.89 13.36 0.26
C ILE A 86 -3.32 12.83 0.26
N ARG A 87 -3.70 12.07 1.30
CA ARG A 87 -5.00 11.37 1.34
C ARG A 87 -6.20 12.28 1.04
N ASN A 88 -6.22 13.50 1.58
CA ASN A 88 -7.31 14.45 1.30
C ASN A 88 -7.34 14.83 -0.18
N PHE A 89 -6.19 15.11 -0.78
CA PHE A 89 -6.09 15.43 -2.20
C PHE A 89 -6.49 14.24 -3.08
N PHE A 90 -6.12 13.00 -2.69
CA PHE A 90 -6.57 11.79 -3.36
C PHE A 90 -8.09 11.68 -3.36
N ARG A 91 -8.71 11.88 -2.19
CA ARG A 91 -10.17 11.90 -2.05
C ARG A 91 -10.80 12.98 -2.93
N ASP A 92 -10.26 14.19 -2.93
CA ASP A 92 -10.77 15.31 -3.74
C ASP A 92 -10.70 15.01 -5.24
N ILE A 93 -9.68 14.26 -5.70
CA ILE A 93 -9.59 13.80 -7.09
C ILE A 93 -10.70 12.78 -7.37
N ILE A 94 -10.89 11.79 -6.51
CA ILE A 94 -11.92 10.75 -6.72
C ILE A 94 -13.32 11.36 -6.70
N GLU A 95 -13.58 12.34 -5.83
CA GLU A 95 -14.88 13.01 -5.76
C GLU A 95 -15.25 13.80 -7.03
N LYS A 96 -14.26 14.15 -7.86
CA LYS A 96 -14.48 14.87 -9.12
C LYS A 96 -14.76 13.98 -10.32
N VAL A 97 -14.46 12.70 -10.22
CA VAL A 97 -14.75 11.75 -11.31
C VAL A 97 -16.15 11.16 -11.16
N GLU A 98 -16.74 10.71 -12.26
CA GLU A 98 -18.09 10.15 -12.28
C GLU A 98 -18.18 8.88 -11.40
N GLU A 99 -19.34 8.61 -10.80
CA GLU A 99 -19.51 7.49 -9.86
C GLU A 99 -19.14 6.13 -10.47
N ALA A 100 -19.41 5.92 -11.76
CA ALA A 100 -18.99 4.70 -12.45
C ALA A 100 -17.46 4.53 -12.47
N GLU A 101 -16.72 5.63 -12.64
CA GLU A 101 -15.27 5.64 -12.58
C GLU A 101 -14.75 5.48 -11.16
N GLN A 102 -15.43 6.08 -10.16
CA GLN A 102 -15.13 5.87 -8.75
C GLN A 102 -15.23 4.38 -8.38
N ILE A 103 -16.31 3.71 -8.82
CA ILE A 103 -16.51 2.27 -8.64
C ILE A 103 -15.35 1.50 -9.26
N LEU A 104 -15.06 1.76 -10.54
CA LEU A 104 -14.00 1.07 -11.28
C LEU A 104 -12.63 1.21 -10.60
N LEU A 105 -12.32 2.41 -10.10
CA LEU A 105 -11.06 2.67 -9.40
C LEU A 105 -11.00 1.91 -8.08
N GLY A 106 -12.08 1.91 -7.29
CA GLY A 106 -12.17 1.15 -6.04
C GLY A 106 -11.94 -0.34 -6.27
N ASP A 107 -12.61 -0.89 -7.28
CA ASP A 107 -12.51 -2.29 -7.69
C ASP A 107 -11.06 -2.65 -8.10
N LYS A 108 -10.41 -1.82 -8.93
CA LYS A 108 -9.02 -2.02 -9.38
C LYS A 108 -8.02 -2.03 -8.21
N LEU A 109 -8.13 -1.07 -7.29
CA LEU A 109 -7.23 -1.00 -6.14
C LEU A 109 -7.41 -2.17 -5.18
N ALA A 110 -8.65 -2.64 -4.96
CA ALA A 110 -8.90 -3.83 -4.15
C ALA A 110 -8.41 -5.12 -4.84
N ARG A 111 -8.50 -5.22 -6.17
CA ARG A 111 -7.87 -6.32 -6.93
C ARG A 111 -6.36 -6.37 -6.70
N PHE A 112 -5.69 -5.22 -6.71
CA PHE A 112 -4.26 -5.15 -6.41
C PHE A 112 -3.92 -5.74 -5.03
N ILE A 113 -4.69 -5.40 -3.98
CA ILE A 113 -4.54 -6.00 -2.64
C ILE A 113 -4.74 -7.52 -2.66
N ASN A 114 -5.79 -7.99 -3.34
CA ASN A 114 -6.08 -9.41 -3.48
C ASN A 114 -4.98 -10.15 -4.26
N SER A 115 -4.42 -9.55 -5.31
CA SER A 115 -3.32 -10.12 -6.10
C SER A 115 -2.05 -10.26 -5.28
N ILE A 116 -1.69 -9.27 -4.45
CA ILE A 116 -0.56 -9.40 -3.52
C ILE A 116 -0.80 -10.55 -2.54
N SER A 117 -2.01 -10.65 -2.01
CA SER A 117 -2.39 -11.71 -1.08
C SER A 117 -2.31 -13.09 -1.73
N LEU A 118 -2.65 -13.20 -3.02
CA LEU A 118 -2.47 -14.40 -3.82
C LEU A 118 -1.00 -14.79 -3.96
N VAL A 119 -0.13 -13.86 -4.34
CA VAL A 119 1.32 -14.10 -4.46
C VAL A 119 1.94 -14.56 -3.14
N LYS A 120 1.36 -14.14 -2.01
CA LYS A 120 1.82 -14.52 -0.66
C LYS A 120 1.14 -15.77 -0.10
N ASN A 121 0.30 -16.47 -0.86
CA ASN A 121 -0.51 -17.61 -0.40
C ASN A 121 -1.40 -17.28 0.82
N LYS A 122 -1.97 -16.07 0.84
CA LYS A 122 -2.80 -15.49 1.91
C LYS A 122 -4.15 -15.00 1.37
N VAL A 123 -4.70 -15.68 0.37
CA VAL A 123 -5.90 -15.27 -0.39
C VAL A 123 -7.15 -15.14 0.47
N ASP A 124 -7.31 -16.01 1.47
CA ASP A 124 -8.47 -16.05 2.37
C ASP A 124 -8.21 -15.37 3.71
N ASP A 125 -6.95 -14.99 3.99
CA ASP A 125 -6.55 -14.30 5.20
C ASP A 125 -6.95 -12.82 5.11
N LEU A 126 -8.16 -12.52 5.58
CA LEU A 126 -8.71 -11.17 5.57
C LEU A 126 -7.93 -10.24 6.52
N ASN A 127 -7.40 -10.78 7.62
CA ASN A 127 -6.57 -10.02 8.53
C ASN A 127 -5.32 -9.50 7.83
N PHE A 128 -4.64 -10.37 7.09
CA PHE A 128 -3.49 -10.01 6.27
C PHE A 128 -3.82 -8.93 5.25
N LYS A 129 -4.97 -9.03 4.58
CA LYS A 129 -5.42 -8.01 3.60
C LYS A 129 -5.66 -6.64 4.23
N LEU A 130 -6.29 -6.61 5.39
CA LEU A 130 -6.54 -5.36 6.12
C LEU A 130 -5.22 -4.75 6.64
N ASP A 131 -4.28 -5.59 7.08
CA ASP A 131 -2.94 -5.14 7.46
C ASP A 131 -2.20 -4.57 6.24
N LEU A 132 -2.34 -5.19 5.06
CA LEU A 132 -1.78 -4.67 3.82
C LEU A 132 -2.40 -3.31 3.43
N CYS A 133 -3.72 -3.15 3.59
CA CYS A 133 -4.40 -1.87 3.36
C CYS A 133 -3.87 -0.76 4.29
N ASN A 134 -3.62 -1.10 5.56
CA ASN A 134 -3.04 -0.19 6.54
C ASN A 134 -1.59 0.18 6.17
N ASN A 135 -0.77 -0.81 5.83
CA ASN A 135 0.66 -0.64 5.55
C ASN A 135 0.90 0.13 4.24
N LEU A 136 0.03 -0.04 3.24
CA LEU A 136 0.07 0.72 1.99
C LEU A 136 -0.59 2.11 2.09
N GLY A 137 -1.12 2.46 3.26
CA GLY A 137 -1.65 3.79 3.53
C GLY A 137 -3.06 4.05 2.96
N PHE A 138 -3.80 3.02 2.53
CA PHE A 138 -5.19 3.18 2.07
C PHE A 138 -6.09 3.64 3.23
N PHE A 139 -6.30 2.79 4.23
CA PHE A 139 -7.05 3.11 5.44
C PHE A 139 -6.52 2.30 6.63
N ARG A 140 -6.73 2.83 7.83
CA ARG A 140 -6.35 2.14 9.07
C ARG A 140 -7.23 0.90 9.25
N LYS A 141 -6.62 -0.23 9.58
CA LYS A 141 -7.37 -1.41 10.07
C LYS A 141 -8.04 -1.03 11.38
N TYR A 142 -9.37 -0.95 11.36
CA TYR A 142 -10.18 -0.67 12.53
C TYR A 142 -11.39 -1.60 12.50
N VAL A 143 -11.50 -2.45 13.52
CA VAL A 143 -12.57 -3.42 13.69
C VAL A 143 -13.26 -3.11 15.01
N ASP A 144 -14.58 -3.09 15.02
CA ASP A 144 -15.36 -2.84 16.23
C ASP A 144 -15.61 -4.12 17.06
N ASP A 145 -16.31 -3.96 18.18
CA ASP A 145 -16.67 -5.03 19.12
C ASP A 145 -17.60 -6.10 18.53
N GLN A 146 -18.30 -5.80 17.43
CA GLN A 146 -19.14 -6.75 16.71
C GLN A 146 -18.47 -7.30 15.46
N ASN A 147 -17.15 -7.12 15.35
CA ASN A 147 -16.32 -7.59 14.25
C ASN A 147 -16.57 -6.90 12.90
N TYR A 148 -17.21 -5.73 12.86
CA TYR A 148 -17.34 -4.95 11.63
C TYR A 148 -16.06 -4.20 11.32
N VAL A 149 -15.64 -4.25 10.05
CA VAL A 149 -14.55 -3.39 9.58
C VAL A 149 -15.08 -1.98 9.34
N LEU A 150 -14.49 -1.01 10.04
CA LEU A 150 -14.86 0.40 9.98
C LEU A 150 -13.91 1.16 9.06
N ILE A 151 -14.43 1.62 7.92
CA ILE A 151 -13.64 2.37 6.93
C ILE A 151 -13.90 3.86 7.08
N SER A 152 -12.87 4.67 7.33
CA SER A 152 -13.07 6.11 7.51
C SER A 152 -13.69 6.74 6.28
N LYS A 153 -14.70 7.61 6.46
CA LYS A 153 -15.26 8.42 5.36
C LYS A 153 -14.24 9.35 4.70
N LYS A 154 -13.09 9.58 5.35
CA LYS A 154 -11.95 10.32 4.78
C LYS A 154 -11.15 9.54 3.72
N PHE A 155 -11.38 8.23 3.60
CA PHE A 155 -10.67 7.40 2.63
C PHE A 155 -11.10 7.71 1.18
N GLY A 156 -12.39 7.94 0.96
CA GLY A 156 -12.93 8.25 -0.36
C GLY A 156 -14.45 8.38 -0.35
N PRO A 157 -15.04 8.75 -1.50
CA PRO A 157 -16.49 8.80 -1.65
C PRO A 157 -17.13 7.42 -1.52
N LYS A 158 -18.42 7.41 -1.18
CA LYS A 158 -19.16 6.19 -0.78
C LYS A 158 -19.06 5.07 -1.82
N LYS A 159 -19.30 5.36 -3.11
CA LYS A 159 -19.28 4.37 -4.19
C LYS A 159 -17.91 3.75 -4.44
N PHE A 160 -16.86 4.56 -4.36
CA PHE A 160 -15.48 4.07 -4.37
C PHE A 160 -15.22 3.09 -3.21
N VAL A 161 -15.61 3.46 -1.99
CA VAL A 161 -15.37 2.62 -0.80
C VAL A 161 -16.18 1.33 -0.86
N GLU A 162 -17.44 1.38 -1.29
CA GLU A 162 -18.28 0.19 -1.49
C GLU A 162 -17.63 -0.81 -2.44
N ALA A 163 -17.20 -0.36 -3.62
CA ALA A 163 -16.54 -1.20 -4.61
C ALA A 163 -15.23 -1.80 -4.09
N PHE A 164 -14.40 -0.96 -3.45
CA PHE A 164 -13.14 -1.41 -2.86
C PHE A 164 -13.37 -2.53 -1.84
N VAL A 165 -14.25 -2.31 -0.87
CA VAL A 165 -14.49 -3.25 0.23
C VAL A 165 -15.19 -4.51 -0.29
N TRP A 166 -16.12 -4.38 -1.24
CA TRP A 166 -16.78 -5.52 -1.87
C TRP A 166 -15.79 -6.44 -2.57
N GLN A 167 -14.93 -5.89 -3.44
CA GLN A 167 -13.92 -6.67 -4.14
C GLN A 167 -12.90 -7.27 -3.16
N LEU A 168 -12.56 -6.57 -2.07
CA LEU A 168 -11.65 -7.07 -1.04
C LEU A 168 -12.21 -8.32 -0.32
N PHE A 169 -13.49 -8.29 0.05
CA PHE A 169 -14.15 -9.34 0.83
C PHE A 169 -14.74 -10.46 -0.02
N LYS A 170 -15.48 -10.10 -1.07
CA LYS A 170 -16.20 -11.05 -1.93
C LYS A 170 -15.39 -11.54 -3.11
N LYS A 171 -14.29 -10.84 -3.46
CA LYS A 171 -13.44 -11.16 -4.62
C LYS A 171 -14.24 -11.23 -5.93
N LYS A 172 -15.28 -10.41 -6.03
CA LYS A 172 -16.20 -10.32 -7.16
C LYS A 172 -16.31 -8.87 -7.58
N GLU A 173 -16.49 -8.65 -8.88
CA GLU A 173 -16.64 -7.30 -9.42
C GLU A 173 -17.85 -6.62 -8.77
N PHE A 174 -17.68 -5.36 -8.38
CA PHE A 174 -18.79 -4.54 -7.95
C PHE A 174 -19.65 -4.13 -9.16
N ASN A 175 -20.97 -4.13 -9.01
CA ASN A 175 -21.87 -3.74 -10.09
C ASN A 175 -21.72 -2.24 -10.39
N SER A 176 -21.17 -1.91 -11.56
CA SER A 176 -20.92 -0.53 -11.99
C SER A 176 -22.19 0.31 -12.14
N ARG A 177 -23.36 -0.33 -12.23
CA ARG A 177 -24.66 0.35 -12.29
C ARG A 177 -25.17 0.80 -10.93
N TYR A 178 -24.50 0.49 -9.82
CA TYR A 178 -24.88 0.98 -8.50
C TYR A 178 -24.53 2.45 -8.28
N THR A 179 -24.73 3.30 -9.29
CA THR A 179 -24.67 4.76 -9.20
C THR A 179 -25.98 5.31 -8.63
N GLU A 180 -25.94 6.48 -7.98
CA GLU A 180 -27.13 7.11 -7.42
C GLU A 180 -28.20 7.42 -8.48
N GLU A 181 -27.79 7.78 -9.69
CA GLU A 181 -28.69 8.07 -10.80
C GLU A 181 -29.49 6.82 -11.22
N GLU A 182 -28.80 5.70 -11.44
CA GLU A 182 -29.43 4.43 -11.82
C GLU A 182 -30.29 3.83 -10.70
N LEU A 183 -29.87 3.99 -9.44
CA LEU A 183 -30.65 3.54 -8.29
C LEU A 183 -31.97 4.33 -8.17
N LYS A 184 -31.94 5.66 -8.36
CA LYS A 184 -33.16 6.49 -8.39
C LYS A 184 -34.08 6.10 -9.54
N GLY A 185 -33.52 5.71 -10.69
CA GLY A 185 -34.28 5.31 -11.87
C GLY A 185 -34.84 3.88 -11.84
N SER A 186 -34.35 3.01 -10.96
CA SER A 186 -34.71 1.58 -10.97
C SER A 186 -34.96 1.01 -9.57
N LYS A 187 -36.23 0.71 -9.29
CA LYS A 187 -36.65 0.06 -8.04
C LYS A 187 -36.03 -1.33 -7.87
N ASN A 188 -35.95 -2.11 -8.94
CA ASN A 188 -35.36 -3.45 -8.90
C ASN A 188 -33.86 -3.39 -8.58
N LEU A 189 -33.14 -2.45 -9.20
CA LEU A 189 -31.72 -2.26 -8.95
C LEU A 189 -31.47 -1.78 -7.51
N THR A 190 -32.32 -0.88 -7.01
CA THR A 190 -32.27 -0.42 -5.61
C THR A 190 -32.48 -1.56 -4.62
N GLN A 191 -33.45 -2.44 -4.88
CA GLN A 191 -33.66 -3.61 -4.03
C GLN A 191 -32.46 -4.56 -4.05
N GLN A 192 -31.85 -4.77 -5.21
CA GLN A 192 -30.65 -5.59 -5.33
C GLN A 192 -29.46 -4.97 -4.59
N TYR A 193 -29.21 -3.68 -4.79
CA TYR A 193 -28.17 -2.92 -4.09
C TYR A 193 -28.32 -3.00 -2.58
N ASN A 194 -29.53 -2.74 -2.06
CA ASN A 194 -29.77 -2.82 -0.62
C ASN A 194 -29.51 -4.23 -0.10
N LYS A 195 -29.91 -5.26 -0.85
CA LYS A 195 -29.71 -6.67 -0.48
C LYS A 195 -28.24 -7.11 -0.50
N GLU A 196 -27.44 -6.59 -1.41
CA GLU A 196 -26.04 -7.01 -1.54
C GLU A 196 -25.13 -6.19 -0.63
N ILE A 197 -25.32 -4.88 -0.61
CA ILE A 197 -24.41 -3.95 0.07
C ILE A 197 -24.76 -3.82 1.54
N HIS A 198 -26.05 -3.80 1.88
CA HIS A 198 -26.58 -3.60 3.24
C HIS A 198 -25.69 -2.67 4.09
N PRO A 199 -25.65 -1.36 3.80
CA PRO A 199 -24.92 -0.41 4.64
C PRO A 199 -25.45 -0.46 6.08
N VAL A 200 -24.55 -0.46 7.05
CA VAL A 200 -24.89 -0.50 8.48
C VAL A 200 -24.34 0.76 9.12
N ASP A 201 -25.16 1.49 9.87
CA ASP A 201 -24.71 2.63 10.64
C ASP A 201 -24.13 2.17 11.99
N ARG A 202 -22.80 2.24 12.11
CA ARG A 202 -22.05 1.88 13.33
C ARG A 202 -21.50 3.11 14.02
N ILE A 203 -20.68 3.87 13.31
CA ILE A 203 -20.07 5.13 13.77
C ILE A 203 -20.17 6.17 12.65
N SER A 204 -20.65 7.38 12.97
CA SER A 204 -20.99 8.42 11.99
C SER A 204 -19.85 8.82 11.04
N SER A 205 -18.60 8.76 11.48
CA SER A 205 -17.41 9.11 10.68
C SER A 205 -16.83 7.95 9.86
N TYR A 206 -17.49 6.79 9.87
CA TYR A 206 -17.06 5.57 9.21
C TYR A 206 -18.17 5.01 8.30
N TYR A 207 -17.75 4.31 7.26
CA TYR A 207 -18.58 3.39 6.50
C TYR A 207 -18.42 1.99 7.11
N SER A 208 -19.52 1.25 7.11
CA SER A 208 -19.61 -0.14 7.55
C SER A 208 -20.68 -0.84 6.73
N PHE A 209 -20.44 -2.12 6.44
CA PHE A 209 -21.29 -2.92 5.55
C PHE A 209 -21.50 -4.30 6.16
N GLU A 210 -22.70 -4.86 6.00
CA GLU A 210 -23.03 -6.16 6.58
C GLU A 210 -22.12 -7.28 6.05
N PHE A 211 -21.79 -7.21 4.76
CA PHE A 211 -20.91 -8.18 4.13
C PHE A 211 -19.44 -8.06 4.57
N ALA A 212 -19.08 -6.98 5.27
CA ALA A 212 -17.73 -6.62 5.68
C ALA A 212 -17.49 -6.85 7.18
N ARG A 213 -18.00 -7.98 7.69
CA ARG A 213 -17.80 -8.46 9.05
C ARG A 213 -16.72 -9.55 9.07
N MET A 214 -15.79 -9.45 10.00
CA MET A 214 -14.81 -10.50 10.27
C MET A 214 -15.57 -11.67 10.89
N VAL A 215 -15.52 -12.84 10.25
CA VAL A 215 -16.04 -14.07 10.84
C VAL A 215 -14.91 -14.65 11.68
N GLU A 216 -15.17 -14.95 12.95
CA GLU A 216 -14.22 -15.71 13.76
C GLU A 216 -14.12 -17.11 13.16
N GLU A 217 -12.90 -17.58 12.88
CA GLU A 217 -12.69 -18.99 12.55
C GLU A 217 -13.13 -19.80 13.78
N GLU A 218 -14.15 -20.66 13.60
CA GLU A 218 -14.45 -21.71 14.57
C GLU A 218 -13.16 -22.54 14.74
N LYS A 219 -12.59 -22.49 15.93
CA LYS A 219 -11.39 -23.26 16.31
C LYS A 219 -11.64 -24.75 16.29
#